data_AF-A0A8T1VR35-F1
#
_entry.id   AF-A0A8T1VR35-F1
#
_cell.length_a   1.000
_cell.length_b   1.000
_cell.length_c   1.000
_cell.angle_alpha   90.00
_cell.angle_beta   90.00
_cell.angle_gamma   90.00
#
_symmetry.space_group_name_H-M   'P 1'
#
loop_
_entity.id
_entity.type
_entity.pdbx_description
1 polymer ?
#
loop_
_entity_poly.entity_id
_entity_poly.type
_entity_poly.pdbx_seq_one_letter_code
_entity_poly.pdbx_strand_id
1 'polypeptide(L)'
;MATAATMDLRDATTMAAKPLSPDQNRRGSVGTVDADDDLEETFDLDRGVAHLLALKASELMQLQRTHDEYVKSSCEYERELEIEVDRYERKTQQLESTALQLERDKSDLSASVTGVKEELQSAHRREHMLQTQLQDMKWKIQRLEQANDELETSARIAQATIEDLQHKSEALLEQSVFLQHEKEELLKQLASILIAEVHPAPMGPGGPPRSASARFSRKSSSHISEAAAPAAPVQEESARKGKRRKGRRPEVLETCLHLTCRKCRANKPHAHNGGSDEKGSVAAFFDRLKIFLFGPER
;
A
#
# COMPACT_ATOMS: atom_id res chain seq x y z
N MET A 1 -20.61 13.96 19.90
CA MET A 1 -21.07 14.99 20.85
C MET A 1 -20.83 16.33 20.20
N ALA A 2 -21.88 16.91 19.60
CA ALA A 2 -21.82 18.16 18.86
C ALA A 2 -22.30 19.30 19.76
N THR A 3 -21.48 20.34 19.92
CA THR A 3 -21.85 21.57 20.61
C THR A 3 -22.33 22.58 19.57
N ALA A 4 -23.65 22.75 19.48
CA ALA A 4 -24.29 23.82 18.75
C ALA A 4 -24.13 25.13 19.54
N ALA A 5 -23.49 26.13 18.92
CA ALA A 5 -23.42 27.49 19.42
C ALA A 5 -24.61 28.29 18.88
N THR A 6 -25.50 28.71 19.77
CA THR A 6 -26.59 29.66 19.49
C THR A 6 -26.05 31.08 19.63
N MET A 7 -25.99 31.84 18.53
CA MET A 7 -25.82 33.30 18.58
C MET A 7 -27.19 33.97 18.54
N ASP A 8 -27.58 34.57 19.67
CA ASP A 8 -28.67 35.52 19.77
C ASP A 8 -28.24 36.87 19.15
N LEU A 9 -28.92 37.31 18.10
CA LEU A 9 -28.91 38.70 17.63
C LEU A 9 -30.34 39.25 17.81
N ARG A 10 -30.51 40.12 18.80
CA ARG A 10 -31.75 40.89 19.01
C ARG A 10 -31.55 42.33 18.56
N ASP A 11 -32.28 42.68 17.51
CA ASP A 11 -33.10 43.88 17.36
C ASP A 11 -32.51 45.22 17.79
N ALA A 12 -31.90 45.89 16.81
CA ALA A 12 -32.04 47.34 16.66
C ALA A 12 -33.33 47.60 15.88
N THR A 13 -34.20 48.51 16.35
CA THR A 13 -34.88 49.60 15.61
C THR A 13 -36.02 50.17 16.46
N THR A 14 -35.81 51.32 17.11
CA THR A 14 -36.89 52.26 17.48
C THR A 14 -36.34 53.68 17.41
N MET A 15 -36.43 54.29 16.22
CA MET A 15 -36.25 55.73 16.03
C MET A 15 -37.64 56.38 16.12
N ALA A 16 -37.87 57.13 17.19
CA ALA A 16 -39.08 57.90 17.42
C ALA A 16 -39.02 59.21 16.63
N ALA A 17 -39.82 59.32 15.58
CA ALA A 17 -40.10 60.58 14.89
C ALA A 17 -41.28 61.31 15.56
N LYS A 18 -41.08 62.61 15.83
CA LYS A 18 -42.09 63.57 16.31
C LYS A 18 -43.14 63.87 15.23
N PRO A 19 -44.42 64.02 15.61
CA PRO A 19 -45.36 64.86 14.86
C PRO A 19 -45.53 66.24 15.51
N LEU A 20 -45.38 67.28 14.67
CA LEU A 20 -45.70 68.69 14.94
C LEU A 20 -47.23 68.88 14.90
N SER A 21 -47.78 69.58 15.90
CA SER A 21 -49.20 70.01 15.92
C SER A 21 -49.38 71.35 15.21
N PRO A 22 -50.48 71.55 14.44
CA PRO A 22 -50.95 72.86 14.03
C PRO A 22 -52.30 73.26 14.66
N ASP A 23 -52.37 74.57 14.94
CA ASP A 23 -53.52 75.50 14.94
C ASP A 23 -54.82 75.22 15.70
N GLN A 24 -55.13 76.13 16.65
CA GLN A 24 -56.49 76.65 16.91
C GLN A 24 -56.49 78.13 17.38
N ASN A 25 -56.78 79.03 16.44
CA ASN A 25 -57.84 80.07 16.44
C ASN A 25 -58.21 80.96 17.67
N ARG A 26 -58.32 82.28 17.34
CA ARG A 26 -59.35 83.31 17.70
C ARG A 26 -59.24 84.19 18.95
N ARG A 27 -59.05 85.51 18.70
CA ARG A 27 -59.89 86.71 19.04
C ARG A 27 -58.98 87.95 18.88
N GLY A 28 -59.28 88.98 18.09
CA GLY A 28 -60.52 89.74 18.02
C GLY A 28 -60.41 90.97 18.94
N SER A 29 -59.86 92.09 18.44
CA SER A 29 -60.04 93.41 19.06
C SER A 29 -60.05 94.49 17.98
N VAL A 30 -61.22 95.09 17.81
CA VAL A 30 -61.52 96.22 16.94
C VAL A 30 -61.15 97.50 17.70
N GLY A 31 -60.24 98.29 17.15
CA GLY A 31 -59.98 99.68 17.54
C GLY A 31 -60.39 100.58 16.38
N THR A 32 -61.42 101.39 16.62
CA THR A 32 -61.90 102.49 15.76
C THR A 32 -61.06 103.76 15.99
N VAL A 33 -61.31 104.80 15.18
CA VAL A 33 -60.78 106.18 15.13
C VAL A 33 -59.36 106.31 14.54
N ASP A 34 -59.04 107.16 13.56
CA ASP A 34 -59.68 108.36 13.02
C ASP A 34 -59.47 108.42 11.49
N ALA A 35 -60.45 108.97 10.77
CA ALA A 35 -60.31 109.37 9.39
C ALA A 35 -60.02 110.87 9.37
N ASP A 36 -58.93 111.26 8.70
CA ASP A 36 -58.71 112.54 8.00
C ASP A 36 -57.21 112.94 8.01
N ASP A 37 -56.32 112.11 7.42
CA ASP A 37 -55.03 112.57 6.83
C ASP A 37 -54.38 111.53 5.85
N ASP A 38 -55.15 110.55 5.35
CA ASP A 38 -54.62 109.29 4.77
C ASP A 38 -54.63 109.21 3.24
N LEU A 39 -54.20 110.25 2.52
CA LEU A 39 -54.03 110.15 1.06
C LEU A 39 -52.59 110.30 0.55
N GLU A 40 -51.63 110.71 1.38
CA GLU A 40 -50.19 110.62 1.06
C GLU A 40 -49.48 109.49 1.84
N GLU A 41 -49.89 109.21 3.08
CA GLU A 41 -49.32 108.11 3.90
C GLU A 41 -49.74 106.71 3.39
N THR A 42 -50.90 106.60 2.76
CA THR A 42 -51.38 105.37 2.07
C THR A 42 -50.53 104.98 0.87
N PHE A 43 -49.98 105.93 0.11
CA PHE A 43 -49.08 105.62 -1.01
C PHE A 43 -47.71 105.13 -0.54
N ASP A 44 -47.20 105.64 0.59
CA ASP A 44 -45.95 105.17 1.21
C ASP A 44 -46.12 103.81 1.93
N LEU A 45 -47.28 103.57 2.55
CA LEU A 45 -47.67 102.26 3.07
C LEU A 45 -47.83 101.22 1.94
N ASP A 46 -48.50 101.56 0.83
CA ASP A 46 -48.64 100.68 -0.33
C ASP A 46 -47.29 100.37 -0.98
N ARG A 47 -46.36 101.34 -1.00
CA ARG A 47 -45.00 101.14 -1.50
C ARG A 47 -44.16 100.25 -0.58
N GLY A 48 -44.32 100.39 0.74
CA GLY A 48 -43.72 99.52 1.75
C GLY A 48 -44.25 98.08 1.70
N VAL A 49 -45.57 97.92 1.52
CA VAL A 49 -46.22 96.62 1.32
C VAL A 49 -45.76 95.96 0.03
N ALA A 50 -45.67 96.71 -1.08
CA ALA A 50 -45.15 96.19 -2.34
C ALA A 50 -43.69 95.72 -2.22
N HIS A 51 -42.84 96.47 -1.50
CA HIS A 51 -41.46 96.06 -1.25
C HIS A 51 -41.38 94.79 -0.38
N LEU A 52 -42.20 94.69 0.67
CA LEU A 52 -42.27 93.51 1.52
C LEU A 52 -42.78 92.28 0.75
N LEU A 53 -43.78 92.45 -0.12
CA LEU A 53 -44.28 91.39 -1.01
C LEU A 53 -43.20 90.93 -1.99
N ALA A 54 -42.41 91.83 -2.55
CA ALA A 54 -41.29 91.49 -3.42
C ALA A 54 -40.19 90.71 -2.68
N LEU A 55 -39.88 91.08 -1.43
CA LEU A 55 -38.95 90.35 -0.56
C LEU A 55 -39.50 88.95 -0.19
N LYS A 56 -40.79 88.84 0.14
CA LYS A 56 -41.40 87.54 0.45
C LYS A 56 -41.48 86.65 -0.79
N ALA A 57 -41.72 87.21 -1.96
CA ALA A 57 -41.67 86.48 -3.23
C ALA A 57 -40.25 85.96 -3.54
N SER A 58 -39.21 86.74 -3.26
CA SER A 58 -37.82 86.30 -3.44
C SER A 58 -37.41 85.22 -2.44
N GLU A 59 -37.81 85.35 -1.17
CA GLU A 59 -37.62 84.32 -0.13
C GLU A 59 -38.34 83.02 -0.50
N LEU A 60 -39.59 83.07 -0.97
CA LEU A 60 -40.35 81.90 -1.42
C LEU A 60 -39.67 81.22 -2.62
N MET A 61 -39.20 81.99 -3.60
CA MET A 61 -38.45 81.45 -4.74
C MET A 61 -37.15 80.78 -4.30
N GLN A 62 -36.42 81.38 -3.35
CA GLN A 62 -35.20 80.78 -2.82
C GLN A 62 -35.51 79.48 -2.06
N LEU A 63 -36.53 79.50 -1.20
CA LEU A 63 -36.96 78.32 -0.46
C LEU A 63 -37.37 77.18 -1.39
N GLN A 64 -38.12 77.49 -2.45
CA GLN A 64 -38.54 76.51 -3.44
C GLN A 64 -37.34 75.89 -4.16
N ARG A 65 -36.34 76.69 -4.56
CA ARG A 65 -35.10 76.16 -5.15
C ARG A 65 -34.35 75.24 -4.18
N THR A 66 -34.20 75.65 -2.92
CA THR A 66 -33.51 74.82 -1.91
C THR A 66 -34.26 73.52 -1.62
N HIS A 67 -35.59 73.54 -1.65
CA HIS A 67 -36.41 72.36 -1.52
C HIS A 67 -36.22 71.43 -2.73
N ASP A 68 -36.24 71.98 -3.95
CA ASP A 68 -36.04 71.19 -5.17
C ASP A 68 -34.64 70.55 -5.21
N GLU A 69 -33.61 71.24 -4.72
CA GLU A 69 -32.25 70.69 -4.55
C GLU A 69 -32.19 69.58 -3.49
N TYR A 70 -32.87 69.77 -2.35
CA TYR A 70 -32.99 68.75 -1.32
C TYR A 70 -33.69 67.49 -1.84
N VAL A 71 -34.81 67.63 -2.56
CA VAL A 71 -35.53 66.49 -3.15
C VAL A 71 -34.63 65.75 -4.14
N LYS A 72 -33.91 66.46 -5.02
CA LYS A 72 -32.99 65.84 -5.98
C LYS A 72 -31.89 65.04 -5.29
N SER A 73 -31.20 65.66 -4.33
CA SER A 73 -30.14 64.98 -3.57
C SER A 73 -30.68 63.79 -2.76
N SER A 74 -31.87 63.89 -2.17
CA SER A 74 -32.52 62.77 -1.49
C SER A 74 -32.75 61.59 -2.43
N CYS A 75 -33.29 61.83 -3.63
CA CYS A 75 -33.50 60.77 -4.63
C CYS A 75 -32.18 60.17 -5.16
N GLU A 76 -31.12 60.97 -5.26
CA GLU A 76 -29.78 60.48 -5.61
C GLU A 76 -29.24 59.53 -4.52
N TYR A 77 -29.35 59.92 -3.25
CA TYR A 77 -28.97 59.06 -2.12
C TYR A 77 -29.80 57.78 -2.04
N GLU A 78 -31.11 57.85 -2.24
CA GLU A 78 -31.98 56.67 -2.29
C GLU A 78 -31.52 55.69 -3.36
N ARG A 79 -31.23 56.19 -4.57
CA ARG A 79 -30.72 55.35 -5.67
C ARG A 79 -29.36 54.73 -5.34
N GLU A 80 -28.44 55.48 -4.73
CA GLU A 80 -27.14 54.95 -4.32
C GLU A 80 -27.28 53.83 -3.28
N LEU A 81 -28.19 54.00 -2.33
CA LEU A 81 -28.50 52.98 -1.32
C LEU A 81 -29.12 51.73 -1.94
N GLU A 82 -30.03 51.87 -2.90
CA GLU A 82 -30.61 50.74 -3.65
C GLU A 82 -29.52 49.94 -4.38
N ILE A 83 -28.59 50.63 -5.06
CA ILE A 83 -27.46 49.98 -5.74
C ILE A 83 -26.58 49.22 -4.74
N GLU A 84 -26.35 49.79 -3.56
CA GLU A 84 -25.52 49.18 -2.52
C GLU A 84 -26.22 47.95 -1.91
N VAL A 85 -27.53 48.01 -1.67
CA VAL A 85 -28.34 46.84 -1.26
C VAL A 85 -28.25 45.74 -2.31
N ASP A 86 -28.48 46.06 -3.59
CA ASP A 86 -28.36 45.09 -4.69
C ASP A 86 -26.96 44.47 -4.79
N ARG A 87 -25.92 45.25 -4.46
CA ARG A 87 -24.53 44.76 -4.42
C ARG A 87 -24.34 43.78 -3.27
N TYR A 88 -24.85 44.10 -2.09
CA TYR A 88 -24.75 43.23 -0.92
C TYR A 88 -25.56 41.95 -1.10
N GLU A 89 -26.78 42.02 -1.64
CA GLU A 89 -27.60 40.84 -1.91
C GLU A 89 -26.91 39.87 -2.87
N ARG A 90 -26.35 40.39 -3.97
CA ARG A 90 -25.56 39.56 -4.91
C ARG A 90 -24.34 38.93 -4.23
N LYS A 91 -23.64 39.69 -3.39
CA LYS A 91 -22.49 39.17 -2.65
C LYS A 91 -22.90 38.09 -1.65
N THR A 92 -24.02 38.27 -0.97
CA THR A 92 -24.57 37.27 -0.03
C THR A 92 -24.94 35.99 -0.77
N GLN A 93 -25.66 36.07 -1.89
CA GLN A 93 -26.00 34.92 -2.72
C GLN A 93 -24.76 34.18 -3.23
N GLN A 94 -23.72 34.92 -3.64
CA GLN A 94 -22.44 34.33 -4.05
C GLN A 94 -21.78 33.58 -2.89
N LEU A 95 -21.70 34.21 -1.71
CA LEU A 95 -21.10 33.61 -0.52
C LEU A 95 -21.86 32.35 -0.08
N GLU A 96 -23.19 32.39 -0.07
CA GLU A 96 -24.04 31.23 0.23
C GLU A 96 -23.80 30.08 -0.75
N SER A 97 -23.72 30.37 -2.05
CA SER A 97 -23.40 29.36 -3.06
C SER A 97 -22.02 28.76 -2.84
N THR A 98 -21.00 29.58 -2.50
CA THR A 98 -19.66 29.06 -2.22
C THR A 98 -19.62 28.24 -0.94
N ALA A 99 -20.35 28.64 0.10
CA ALA A 99 -20.43 27.89 1.36
C ALA A 99 -21.08 26.51 1.14
N LEU A 100 -22.17 26.45 0.37
CA LEU A 100 -22.81 25.19 0.00
C LEU A 100 -21.88 24.28 -0.79
N GLN A 101 -21.09 24.83 -1.72
CA GLN A 101 -20.12 24.03 -2.47
C GLN A 101 -19.02 23.48 -1.57
N LEU A 102 -18.46 24.33 -0.69
CA LEU A 102 -17.41 23.91 0.24
C LEU A 102 -17.89 22.82 1.22
N GLU A 103 -19.14 22.86 1.67
CA GLU A 103 -19.69 21.80 2.52
C GLU A 103 -19.87 20.47 1.77
N ARG A 104 -20.17 20.51 0.47
CA ARG A 104 -20.17 19.29 -0.38
C ARG A 104 -18.76 18.75 -0.54
N ASP A 105 -17.80 19.60 -0.92
CA ASP A 105 -16.40 19.20 -1.11
C ASP A 105 -15.80 18.62 0.17
N LYS A 106 -16.13 19.20 1.32
CA LYS A 106 -15.75 18.69 2.66
C LYS A 106 -16.36 17.32 2.94
N SER A 107 -17.62 17.11 2.57
CA SER A 107 -18.30 15.82 2.74
C SER A 107 -17.67 14.74 1.86
N ASP A 108 -17.38 15.06 0.60
CA ASP A 108 -16.72 14.15 -0.34
C ASP A 108 -15.29 13.81 0.12
N LEU A 109 -14.54 14.81 0.57
CA LEU A 109 -13.20 14.60 1.14
C LEU A 109 -13.27 13.75 2.41
N SER A 110 -14.24 13.98 3.29
CA SER A 110 -14.44 13.17 4.50
C SER A 110 -14.75 11.70 4.16
N ALA A 111 -15.58 11.46 3.15
CA ALA A 111 -15.88 10.12 2.66
C ALA A 111 -14.62 9.43 2.10
N SER A 112 -13.85 10.15 1.27
CA SER A 112 -12.58 9.66 0.71
C SER A 112 -11.57 9.31 1.80
N VAL A 113 -11.37 10.20 2.78
CA VAL A 113 -10.48 9.96 3.93
C VAL A 113 -10.92 8.74 4.74
N THR A 114 -12.22 8.54 4.90
CA THR A 114 -12.75 7.36 5.60
C THR A 114 -12.47 6.08 4.82
N GLY A 115 -12.70 6.08 3.50
CA GLY A 115 -12.36 4.94 2.63
C GLY A 115 -10.88 4.58 2.68
N VAL A 116 -9.99 5.57 2.58
CA VAL A 116 -8.53 5.33 2.69
C VAL A 116 -8.14 4.77 4.06
N LYS A 117 -8.78 5.23 5.15
CA LYS A 117 -8.54 4.68 6.49
C LYS A 117 -8.95 3.21 6.58
N GLU A 118 -10.08 2.84 6.00
CA GLU A 118 -10.54 1.44 5.97
C GLU A 118 -9.60 0.55 5.14
N GLU A 119 -9.15 1.02 3.98
CA GLU A 119 -8.17 0.32 3.15
C GLU A 119 -6.84 0.12 3.88
N LEU A 120 -6.36 1.16 4.58
CA LEU A 120 -5.15 1.09 5.40
C LEU A 120 -5.28 0.05 6.52
N GLN A 121 -6.43 0.02 7.22
CA GLN A 121 -6.68 -0.99 8.24
C GLN A 121 -6.72 -2.40 7.66
N SER A 122 -7.34 -2.59 6.48
CA SER A 122 -7.34 -3.86 5.76
C SER A 122 -5.93 -4.29 5.37
N ALA A 123 -5.11 -3.36 4.88
CA ALA A 123 -3.71 -3.62 4.55
C ALA A 123 -2.90 -4.05 5.78
N HIS A 124 -3.08 -3.38 6.93
CA HIS A 124 -2.38 -3.73 8.15
C HIS A 124 -2.77 -5.11 8.70
N ARG A 125 -4.06 -5.50 8.61
CA ARG A 125 -4.50 -6.86 8.95
C ARG A 125 -3.86 -7.91 8.04
N ARG A 126 -3.79 -7.64 6.73
CA ARG A 126 -3.14 -8.54 5.76
C ARG A 126 -1.64 -8.66 6.02
N GLU A 127 -0.97 -7.54 6.31
CA GLU A 127 0.44 -7.52 6.69
C GLU A 127 0.68 -8.39 7.93
N HIS A 128 -0.11 -8.19 8.99
CA HIS A 128 0.02 -8.98 10.22
C HIS A 128 -0.16 -10.48 9.97
N MET A 129 -1.17 -10.86 9.18
CA MET A 129 -1.39 -12.27 8.79
C MET A 129 -0.18 -12.85 8.06
N LEU A 130 0.40 -12.12 7.11
CA LEU A 130 1.58 -12.56 6.37
C LEU A 130 2.81 -12.67 7.27
N GLN A 131 2.98 -11.76 8.23
CA GLN A 131 4.06 -11.84 9.22
C GLN A 131 3.94 -13.10 10.07
N THR A 132 2.74 -13.44 10.55
CA THR A 132 2.51 -14.69 11.30
C THR A 132 2.82 -15.92 10.46
N GLN A 133 2.32 -15.97 9.21
CA GLN A 133 2.61 -17.09 8.30
C GLN A 133 4.12 -17.23 8.03
N LEU A 134 4.83 -16.11 7.90
CA LEU A 134 6.28 -16.12 7.70
C LEU A 134 7.01 -16.70 8.92
N GLN A 135 6.60 -16.35 10.14
CA GLN A 135 7.16 -16.93 11.36
C GLN A 135 6.86 -18.43 11.48
N ASP A 136 5.64 -18.86 11.16
CA ASP A 136 5.29 -20.28 11.14
C ASP A 136 6.13 -21.06 10.13
N MET A 137 6.36 -20.51 8.94
CA MET A 137 7.21 -21.14 7.93
C MET A 137 8.68 -21.24 8.39
N LYS A 138 9.22 -20.18 9.01
CA LYS A 138 10.58 -20.22 9.58
C LYS A 138 10.73 -21.35 10.59
N TRP A 139 9.75 -21.48 11.48
CA TRP A 139 9.78 -22.54 12.50
C TRP A 139 9.64 -23.94 11.89
N LYS A 140 8.80 -24.11 10.87
CA LYS A 140 8.71 -25.38 10.13
C LYS A 140 10.00 -25.74 9.43
N ILE A 141 10.69 -24.76 8.82
CA ILE A 141 12.00 -24.98 8.18
C ILE A 141 13.02 -25.47 9.21
N GLN A 142 13.13 -24.81 10.36
CA GLN A 142 14.05 -25.23 11.43
C GLN A 142 13.78 -26.66 11.91
N ARG A 143 12.50 -27.05 12.01
CA ARG A 143 12.14 -28.43 12.36
C ARG A 143 12.52 -29.44 11.29
N LEU A 144 12.37 -29.10 10.01
CA LEU A 144 12.78 -29.96 8.91
C LEU A 144 14.30 -30.09 8.82
N GLU A 145 15.04 -29.01 9.08
CA GLU A 145 16.50 -29.02 9.18
C GLU A 145 16.96 -29.96 10.29
N GLN A 146 16.38 -29.84 11.50
CA GLN A 146 16.70 -30.75 12.61
C GLN A 146 16.40 -32.22 12.27
N ALA A 147 15.22 -32.50 11.70
CA ALA A 147 14.85 -33.86 11.30
C ALA A 147 15.79 -34.42 10.23
N ASN A 148 16.29 -33.57 9.33
CA ASN A 148 17.27 -33.98 8.32
C ASN A 148 18.62 -34.33 8.97
N ASP A 149 19.13 -33.51 9.89
CA ASP A 149 20.36 -33.79 10.64
C ASP A 149 20.28 -35.14 11.40
N GLU A 150 19.13 -35.43 12.00
CA GLU A 150 18.84 -36.69 12.69
C GLU A 150 18.84 -37.89 11.72
N LEU A 151 18.26 -37.72 10.53
CA LEU A 151 18.26 -38.74 9.46
C LEU A 151 19.67 -39.00 8.91
N GLU A 152 20.45 -37.95 8.65
CA GLU A 152 21.84 -38.07 8.22
C GLU A 152 22.71 -38.78 9.26
N THR A 153 22.47 -38.52 10.54
CA THR A 153 23.14 -39.20 11.65
C THR A 153 22.77 -40.68 11.67
N SER A 154 21.48 -40.99 11.54
CA SER A 154 20.98 -42.37 11.47
C SER A 154 21.55 -43.12 10.27
N ALA A 155 21.65 -42.47 9.11
CA ALA A 155 22.25 -43.04 7.90
C ALA A 155 23.74 -43.37 8.10
N ARG A 156 24.49 -42.48 8.76
CA ARG A 156 25.91 -42.72 9.08
C ARG A 156 26.09 -43.90 10.04
N ILE A 157 25.24 -44.00 11.07
CA ILE A 157 25.27 -45.13 12.03
C ILE A 157 24.94 -46.45 11.31
N ALA A 158 23.90 -46.45 10.46
CA ALA A 158 23.51 -47.62 9.69
C ALA A 158 24.64 -48.07 8.75
N GLN A 159 25.29 -47.12 8.07
CA GLN A 159 26.41 -47.42 7.18
C GLN A 159 27.60 -48.03 7.92
N ALA A 160 28.00 -47.46 9.07
CA ALA A 160 29.04 -48.03 9.92
C ALA A 160 28.67 -49.44 10.41
N THR A 161 27.40 -49.67 10.75
CA THR A 161 26.91 -50.99 11.17
C THR A 161 26.97 -52.01 10.02
N ILE A 162 26.66 -51.59 8.80
CA ILE A 162 26.77 -52.43 7.60
C ILE A 162 28.22 -52.81 7.36
N GLU A 163 29.14 -51.84 7.42
CA GLU A 163 30.58 -52.08 7.26
C GLU A 163 31.13 -53.04 8.33
N ASP A 164 30.75 -52.85 9.60
CA ASP A 164 31.11 -53.76 10.69
C ASP A 164 30.61 -55.20 10.46
N LEU A 165 29.38 -55.35 9.95
CA LEU A 165 28.81 -56.66 9.63
C LEU A 165 29.48 -57.29 8.41
N GLN A 166 29.85 -56.49 7.41
CA GLN A 166 30.60 -56.96 6.24
C GLN A 166 31.97 -57.50 6.67
N HIS A 167 32.73 -56.77 7.47
CA HIS A 167 34.02 -57.25 7.99
C HIS A 167 33.89 -58.52 8.83
N LYS A 168 32.86 -58.63 9.69
CA LYS A 168 32.58 -59.87 10.43
C LYS A 168 32.25 -61.03 9.50
N SER A 169 31.46 -60.78 8.45
CA SER A 169 31.11 -61.78 7.44
C SER A 169 32.35 -62.24 6.65
N GLU A 170 33.24 -61.33 6.28
CA GLU A 170 34.51 -61.63 5.61
C GLU A 170 35.41 -62.50 6.50
N ALA A 171 35.58 -62.12 7.77
CA ALA A 171 36.38 -62.90 8.73
C ALA A 171 35.82 -64.32 8.95
N LEU A 172 34.50 -64.47 9.06
CA LEU A 172 33.86 -65.79 9.17
C LEU A 172 34.03 -66.62 7.89
N LEU A 173 33.99 -65.98 6.72
CA LEU A 173 34.23 -66.65 5.45
C LEU A 173 35.68 -67.14 5.36
N GLU A 174 36.65 -66.32 5.75
CA GLU A 174 38.07 -66.70 5.82
C GLU A 174 38.29 -67.88 6.77
N GLN A 175 37.71 -67.84 7.97
CA GLN A 175 37.77 -68.95 8.93
C GLN A 175 37.14 -70.23 8.36
N SER A 176 36.01 -70.11 7.67
CA SER A 176 35.36 -71.26 7.02
C SER A 176 36.23 -71.87 5.92
N VAL A 177 36.90 -71.03 5.11
CA VAL A 177 37.83 -71.50 4.06
C VAL A 177 39.01 -72.21 4.70
N PHE A 178 39.57 -71.65 5.77
CA PHE A 178 40.68 -72.25 6.51
C PHE A 178 40.33 -73.63 7.08
N LEU A 179 39.21 -73.74 7.81
CA LEU A 179 38.75 -75.01 8.38
C LEU A 179 38.45 -76.05 7.30
N GLN A 180 37.92 -75.63 6.15
CA GLN A 180 37.67 -76.52 5.03
C GLN A 180 38.98 -77.05 4.44
N HIS A 181 40.01 -76.22 4.35
CA HIS A 181 41.35 -76.64 3.92
C HIS A 181 41.95 -77.66 4.89
N GLU A 182 41.91 -77.41 6.20
CA GLU A 182 42.39 -78.37 7.22
C GLU A 182 41.63 -79.71 7.14
N LYS A 183 40.31 -79.66 6.97
CA LYS A 183 39.49 -80.86 6.78
C LYS A 183 39.93 -81.66 5.54
N GLU A 184 40.17 -80.98 4.42
CA GLU A 184 40.65 -81.62 3.19
C GLU A 184 42.04 -82.25 3.38
N GLU A 185 42.93 -81.60 4.13
CA GLU A 185 44.25 -82.12 4.45
C GLU A 185 44.19 -83.35 5.37
N LEU A 186 43.37 -83.32 6.41
CA LEU A 186 43.11 -84.48 7.28
C LEU A 186 42.52 -85.65 6.50
N LEU A 187 41.57 -85.41 5.59
CA LEU A 187 41.01 -86.46 4.73
C LEU A 187 42.08 -87.06 3.80
N LYS A 188 43.00 -86.26 3.26
CA LYS A 188 44.13 -86.76 2.47
C LYS A 188 45.09 -87.59 3.32
N GLN A 189 45.38 -87.18 4.56
CA GLN A 189 46.20 -87.96 5.49
C GLN A 189 45.54 -89.30 5.82
N LEU A 190 44.24 -89.30 6.15
CA LEU A 190 43.47 -90.53 6.40
C LEU A 190 43.45 -91.46 5.18
N ALA A 191 43.23 -90.91 3.97
CA ALA A 191 43.29 -91.68 2.75
C ALA A 191 44.71 -92.27 2.51
N SER A 192 45.76 -91.52 2.82
CA SER A 192 47.14 -91.97 2.70
C SER A 192 47.46 -93.10 3.69
N ILE A 193 46.96 -93.03 4.92
CA ILE A 193 47.08 -94.09 5.93
C ILE A 193 46.34 -95.35 5.47
N LEU A 194 45.10 -95.21 5.00
CA LEU A 194 44.31 -96.33 4.46
C LEU A 194 45.01 -97.01 3.27
N ILE A 195 45.66 -96.25 2.38
CA ILE A 195 46.43 -96.81 1.26
C ILE A 195 47.70 -97.52 1.78
N ALA A 196 48.37 -96.96 2.79
CA ALA A 196 49.56 -97.55 3.40
C ALA A 196 49.27 -98.87 4.16
N GLU A 197 48.09 -99.01 4.77
CA GLU A 197 47.64 -100.26 5.39
C GLU A 197 47.21 -101.34 4.36
N VAL A 198 46.94 -100.97 3.11
CA VAL A 198 46.42 -101.88 2.06
C VAL A 198 47.52 -102.40 1.12
N HIS A 199 48.81 -102.20 1.38
CA HIS A 199 49.90 -102.80 0.58
C HIS A 199 51.02 -103.48 1.39
N PRO A 200 51.06 -104.83 1.44
CA PRO A 200 52.26 -105.59 1.15
C PRO A 200 52.31 -105.91 -0.37
N ALA A 201 53.42 -105.61 -1.03
CA ALA A 201 53.61 -105.85 -2.47
C ALA A 201 54.41 -107.16 -2.73
N PRO A 202 54.57 -107.68 -3.96
CA PRO A 202 53.94 -107.32 -5.25
C PRO A 202 53.53 -108.54 -6.14
N MET A 203 52.88 -108.30 -7.29
CA MET A 203 53.27 -108.78 -8.65
C MET A 203 52.10 -108.66 -9.67
N GLY A 204 52.36 -108.11 -10.86
CA GLY A 204 51.61 -108.41 -12.09
C GLY A 204 51.06 -107.22 -12.88
N PRO A 205 51.31 -107.08 -14.21
CA PRO A 205 51.19 -105.82 -14.96
C PRO A 205 49.86 -105.66 -15.71
N GLY A 206 49.40 -104.42 -15.89
CA GLY A 206 48.36 -104.11 -16.88
C GLY A 206 47.80 -102.68 -16.85
N GLY A 207 48.25 -101.85 -17.80
CA GLY A 207 47.41 -100.83 -18.47
C GLY A 207 47.23 -99.44 -17.82
N PRO A 208 47.55 -98.33 -18.52
CA PRO A 208 47.37 -96.96 -18.04
C PRO A 208 46.15 -96.27 -18.75
N PRO A 209 45.96 -94.94 -18.67
CA PRO A 209 45.15 -94.27 -17.65
C PRO A 209 44.02 -93.40 -18.26
N ARG A 210 43.00 -93.03 -17.49
CA ARG A 210 42.13 -91.90 -17.87
C ARG A 210 41.78 -90.99 -16.70
N SER A 211 42.32 -89.78 -16.85
CA SER A 211 42.03 -88.53 -16.14
C SER A 211 40.60 -88.06 -16.41
N ALA A 212 39.94 -87.48 -15.41
CA ALA A 212 38.88 -86.50 -15.62
C ALA A 212 38.84 -85.50 -14.45
N SER A 213 39.12 -84.26 -14.83
CA SER A 213 39.16 -83.04 -14.04
C SER A 213 37.91 -82.72 -13.22
N ALA A 214 38.19 -81.96 -12.17
CA ALA A 214 37.31 -81.07 -11.43
C ALA A 214 36.30 -80.27 -12.27
N ARG A 215 35.19 -79.90 -11.63
CA ARG A 215 34.55 -78.57 -11.75
C ARG A 215 33.69 -78.28 -10.51
N PHE A 216 34.19 -77.39 -9.66
CA PHE A 216 33.34 -76.55 -8.83
C PHE A 216 32.56 -75.59 -9.73
N SER A 217 31.26 -75.40 -9.47
CA SER A 217 30.56 -74.17 -9.87
C SER A 217 29.56 -73.78 -8.79
N ARG A 218 29.95 -72.73 -8.06
CA ARG A 218 29.09 -71.93 -7.19
C ARG A 218 27.97 -71.31 -8.02
N LYS A 219 26.76 -71.26 -7.43
CA LYS A 219 25.88 -70.07 -7.44
C LYS A 219 24.76 -70.26 -6.42
N SER A 220 24.91 -69.57 -5.30
CA SER A 220 23.79 -69.14 -4.45
C SER A 220 23.07 -67.99 -5.17
N SER A 221 21.74 -68.00 -5.14
CA SER A 221 20.94 -66.77 -5.21
C SER A 221 19.58 -67.03 -4.58
N SER A 222 19.41 -66.47 -3.40
CA SER A 222 18.16 -66.18 -2.73
C SER A 222 17.43 -65.05 -3.44
N HIS A 223 16.13 -65.18 -3.70
CA HIS A 223 15.18 -64.07 -3.64
C HIS A 223 13.80 -64.60 -3.24
N ILE A 224 13.44 -64.28 -2.00
CA ILE A 224 12.09 -64.31 -1.42
C ILE A 224 11.52 -62.89 -1.50
N SER A 225 10.20 -62.84 -1.68
CA SER A 225 9.26 -61.71 -1.51
C SER A 225 9.17 -60.70 -2.67
N GLU A 226 8.04 -60.61 -3.38
CA GLU A 226 6.73 -60.09 -2.95
C GLU A 226 6.69 -58.56 -3.00
N ALA A 227 6.00 -58.03 -4.02
CA ALA A 227 5.11 -56.87 -3.91
C ALA A 227 4.48 -56.60 -5.28
N ALA A 228 3.23 -57.04 -5.40
CA ALA A 228 2.31 -56.54 -6.40
C ALA A 228 1.88 -55.12 -6.03
N ALA A 229 1.96 -54.17 -6.97
CA ALA A 229 1.08 -53.01 -7.02
C ALA A 229 1.01 -52.45 -8.46
N PRO A 230 -0.12 -51.88 -8.88
CA PRO A 230 -0.55 -51.91 -10.27
C PRO A 230 -0.34 -50.60 -11.04
N ALA A 231 -0.52 -50.76 -12.36
CA ALA A 231 -0.47 -49.79 -13.44
C ALA A 231 -1.43 -48.59 -13.32
N ALA A 232 -1.00 -47.43 -13.85
CA ALA A 232 -1.82 -46.47 -14.62
C ALA A 232 -0.90 -45.45 -15.34
N PRO A 233 -1.34 -44.77 -16.42
CA PRO A 233 -0.55 -44.68 -17.64
C PRO A 233 0.08 -43.32 -17.95
N VAL A 234 1.13 -43.42 -18.77
CA VAL A 234 1.72 -42.36 -19.58
C VAL A 234 0.69 -41.88 -20.62
N GLN A 235 0.42 -40.58 -20.66
CA GLN A 235 -0.21 -39.92 -21.81
C GLN A 235 0.78 -38.97 -22.47
N GLU A 236 0.79 -39.12 -23.79
CA GLU A 236 1.67 -38.55 -24.79
C GLU A 236 1.29 -37.10 -25.16
N GLU A 237 2.26 -36.43 -25.78
CA GLU A 237 2.21 -35.06 -26.26
C GLU A 237 1.03 -34.74 -27.19
N SER A 238 0.59 -33.48 -27.14
CA SER A 238 0.05 -32.80 -28.33
C SER A 238 0.37 -31.31 -28.29
N ALA A 239 1.38 -30.94 -29.06
CA ALA A 239 1.73 -29.58 -29.40
C ALA A 239 0.62 -28.88 -30.21
N ARG A 240 0.20 -27.68 -29.78
CA ARG A 240 -0.37 -26.67 -30.70
C ARG A 240 0.11 -25.25 -30.37
N LYS A 241 0.67 -24.64 -31.41
CA LYS A 241 1.21 -23.28 -31.54
C LYS A 241 0.16 -22.21 -31.21
N GLY A 242 0.58 -21.09 -30.59
CA GLY A 242 -0.26 -19.89 -30.53
C GLY A 242 0.34 -18.66 -29.82
N LYS A 243 0.95 -17.77 -30.60
CA LYS A 243 1.14 -16.31 -30.37
C LYS A 243 2.08 -15.87 -29.23
N ARG A 244 3.33 -15.63 -29.62
CA ARG A 244 4.26 -14.69 -28.96
C ARG A 244 3.68 -13.28 -28.93
N ARG A 245 3.35 -12.76 -27.74
CA ARG A 245 3.28 -11.31 -27.49
C ARG A 245 4.57 -10.89 -26.80
N LYS A 246 5.34 -10.05 -27.49
CA LYS A 246 6.49 -9.31 -26.94
C LYS A 246 5.97 -8.34 -25.87
N GLY A 247 6.12 -8.71 -24.60
CA GLY A 247 6.03 -7.81 -23.46
C GLY A 247 7.38 -7.80 -22.77
N ARG A 248 8.07 -6.66 -22.79
CA ARG A 248 9.34 -6.44 -22.10
C ARG A 248 9.11 -6.68 -20.60
N ARG A 249 9.72 -7.73 -20.04
CA ARG A 249 9.90 -7.84 -18.59
C ARG A 249 11.04 -6.89 -18.18
N PRO A 250 10.96 -6.22 -17.03
CA PRO A 250 12.11 -5.52 -16.47
C PRO A 250 13.19 -6.56 -16.12
N GLU A 251 14.43 -6.21 -16.41
CA GLU A 251 15.62 -6.95 -15.99
C GLU A 251 15.52 -7.21 -14.48
N VAL A 252 15.34 -8.49 -14.12
CA VAL A 252 15.61 -8.96 -12.77
C VAL A 252 17.09 -8.67 -12.56
N LEU A 253 17.40 -7.72 -11.68
CA LEU A 253 18.74 -7.51 -11.15
C LEU A 253 19.28 -8.88 -10.74
N GLU A 254 20.26 -9.36 -11.50
CA GLU A 254 21.09 -10.50 -11.16
C GLU A 254 21.88 -10.14 -9.90
N THR A 255 21.24 -10.24 -8.73
CA THR A 255 21.97 -10.37 -7.47
C THR A 255 22.54 -11.78 -7.44
N CYS A 256 23.67 -11.96 -8.11
CA CYS A 256 24.41 -13.21 -8.12
C CYS A 256 24.66 -13.69 -6.68
N LEU A 257 24.21 -14.91 -6.44
CA LEU A 257 24.44 -15.74 -5.27
C LEU A 257 25.94 -16.05 -5.14
N HIS A 258 26.73 -15.13 -4.58
CA HIS A 258 28.18 -15.32 -4.40
C HIS A 258 28.56 -15.84 -3.00
N LEU A 259 27.75 -16.74 -2.41
CA LEU A 259 28.14 -17.46 -1.18
C LEU A 259 29.34 -18.41 -1.40
N THR A 260 29.66 -18.75 -2.65
CA THR A 260 30.76 -19.68 -3.01
C THR A 260 32.03 -18.99 -3.49
N CYS A 261 32.06 -17.66 -3.63
CA CYS A 261 33.26 -16.94 -4.07
C CYS A 261 34.32 -16.90 -2.96
N ARG A 262 35.44 -17.60 -3.17
CA ARG A 262 36.61 -17.62 -2.26
C ARG A 262 37.16 -16.22 -1.93
N LYS A 263 36.98 -15.23 -2.82
CA LYS A 263 37.45 -13.85 -2.61
C LYS A 263 36.50 -13.02 -1.73
N CYS A 264 35.19 -13.25 -1.78
CA CYS A 264 34.21 -12.60 -0.89
C CYS A 264 34.35 -13.11 0.55
N ARG A 265 34.67 -14.39 0.76
CA ARG A 265 34.94 -14.96 2.09
C ARG A 265 36.16 -14.36 2.79
N ALA A 266 37.12 -13.82 2.03
CA ALA A 266 38.39 -13.32 2.57
C ALA A 266 38.39 -11.82 2.87
N ASN A 267 37.26 -11.12 2.73
CA ASN A 267 37.13 -9.67 2.95
C ASN A 267 38.18 -8.82 2.22
N LYS A 268 38.67 -9.29 1.06
CA LYS A 268 39.60 -8.54 0.21
C LYS A 268 38.83 -7.76 -0.87
N PRO A 269 39.12 -6.47 -1.08
CA PRO A 269 38.46 -5.69 -2.13
C PRO A 269 38.79 -6.29 -3.50
N HIS A 270 37.75 -6.61 -4.29
CA HIS A 270 37.90 -7.08 -5.66
C HIS A 270 36.72 -6.58 -6.52
N ALA A 271 36.96 -6.54 -7.83
CA ALA A 271 36.30 -5.68 -8.83
C ALA A 271 34.78 -5.82 -9.04
N HIS A 272 34.06 -6.60 -8.24
CA HIS A 272 32.60 -6.74 -8.34
C HIS A 272 31.85 -5.78 -7.40
N ASN A 273 32.55 -5.09 -6.50
CA ASN A 273 32.01 -3.94 -5.76
C ASN A 273 32.16 -2.61 -6.53
N GLY A 274 32.71 -2.64 -7.75
CA GLY A 274 32.86 -1.49 -8.64
C GLY A 274 31.64 -1.25 -9.53
N GLY A 275 30.43 -1.44 -8.98
CA GLY A 275 29.19 -1.15 -9.70
C GLY A 275 28.97 0.35 -9.81
N SER A 276 29.43 0.93 -10.93
CA SER A 276 28.87 2.13 -11.56
C SER A 276 29.06 3.47 -10.82
N ASP A 277 30.28 3.99 -10.81
CA ASP A 277 30.54 5.43 -10.61
C ASP A 277 30.14 6.30 -11.84
N GLU A 278 29.73 5.73 -12.97
CA GLU A 278 29.35 6.51 -14.16
C GLU A 278 27.91 7.06 -14.14
N LYS A 279 27.06 6.67 -13.17
CA LYS A 279 25.65 7.12 -13.12
C LYS A 279 25.28 7.93 -11.88
N GLY A 280 26.27 8.53 -11.22
CA GLY A 280 26.05 9.48 -10.13
C GLY A 280 25.55 8.83 -8.84
N SER A 281 25.48 9.65 -7.78
CA SER A 281 25.16 9.19 -6.42
C SER A 281 23.83 8.42 -6.36
N VAL A 282 23.68 7.57 -5.34
CA VAL A 282 22.45 6.82 -5.05
C VAL A 282 21.21 7.73 -5.02
N ALA A 283 21.35 9.01 -4.67
CA ALA A 283 20.27 10.00 -4.75
C ALA A 283 19.75 10.19 -6.18
N ALA A 284 20.63 10.22 -7.19
CA ALA A 284 20.25 10.33 -8.60
C ALA A 284 19.51 9.09 -9.12
N PHE A 285 19.64 7.92 -8.49
CA PHE A 285 18.82 6.76 -8.79
C PHE A 285 17.37 6.96 -8.31
N PHE A 286 17.18 7.42 -7.07
CA PHE A 286 15.85 7.65 -6.52
C PHE A 286 15.10 8.80 -7.23
N ASP A 287 15.80 9.85 -7.64
CA ASP A 287 15.19 10.94 -8.43
C ASP A 287 14.72 10.47 -9.81
N ARG A 288 15.51 9.62 -10.49
CA ARG A 288 15.08 9.00 -11.76
C ARG A 288 13.88 8.07 -11.58
N LEU A 289 13.84 7.31 -10.48
CA LEU A 289 12.71 6.44 -10.15
C LEU A 289 11.43 7.25 -9.88
N LYS A 290 11.57 8.40 -9.20
CA LYS A 290 10.46 9.30 -8.90
C LYS A 290 9.87 9.94 -10.15
N ILE A 291 10.73 10.39 -11.08
CA ILE A 291 10.30 10.92 -12.38
C ILE A 291 9.62 9.84 -13.23
N PHE A 292 10.14 8.61 -13.22
CA PHE A 292 9.54 7.51 -13.98
C PHE A 292 8.15 7.08 -13.46
N LEU A 293 7.94 7.13 -12.14
CA LEU A 293 6.69 6.70 -11.53
C LEU A 293 5.63 7.80 -11.49
N PHE A 294 6.05 9.07 -11.37
CA PHE A 294 5.15 10.20 -11.10
C PHE A 294 5.34 11.39 -12.07
N GLY A 295 6.07 11.19 -13.17
CA GLY A 295 6.33 12.22 -14.16
C GLY A 295 5.09 12.58 -14.98
N PRO A 296 5.04 13.82 -15.51
CA PRO A 296 3.88 14.35 -16.24
C PRO A 296 3.66 13.76 -17.65
N GLU A 297 4.51 12.84 -18.11
CA GLU A 297 4.39 12.18 -19.42
C GLU A 297 3.50 10.91 -19.40
N ARG A 298 2.48 10.86 -18.54
CA ARG A 298 1.42 9.83 -18.59
C ARG A 298 0.07 10.43 -18.87
#